data_AF-A0AA91KGV6-F1
#
_entry.id   AF-A0AA91KGV6-F1
#
_cell.length_a   1.000
_cell.length_b   1.000
_cell.length_c   1.000
_cell.angle_alpha   90.00
_cell.angle_beta   90.00
_cell.angle_gamma   90.00
#
_symmetry.space_group_name_H-M   'P 1'
#
loop_
_entity.id
_entity.type
_entity.pdbx_description
1 polymer ?
#
loop_
_entity_poly.entity_id
_entity_poly.type
_entity_poly.pdbx_seq_one_letter_code
_entity_poly.pdbx_strand_id
1 'polypeptide(L)'
;MNRQARYEALVRAWHRDLYRYAFWLAKDPHIAEDLVQETCLRAWRALDSLHDDKAAKAWLITILRRENARRFERKQFDTVEVEEGELVDNTRPSEEASMEQRWLHRQIAALAPEYREPLVLQVIAGFSGDEIAQILDLNKNTVMTRLFRARAQLKEALDTNANPGGKHYGRS
;
A
#
# COMPACT_ATOMS: atom_id res chain seq x y z
N MET A 1 -14.82 -3.95 -27.73
CA MET A 1 -14.19 -2.76 -27.11
C MET A 1 -12.83 -2.57 -27.77
N ASN A 2 -12.49 -1.39 -28.30
CA ASN A 2 -11.16 -1.15 -28.85
C ASN A 2 -10.11 -1.03 -27.72
N ARG A 3 -8.82 -1.17 -28.06
CA ARG A 3 -7.71 -1.14 -27.08
C ARG A 3 -7.76 0.11 -26.18
N GLN A 4 -8.03 1.26 -26.78
CA GLN A 4 -8.10 2.54 -26.08
C GLN A 4 -9.23 2.60 -25.05
N ALA A 5 -10.46 2.27 -25.44
CA ALA A 5 -11.61 2.26 -24.53
C ALA A 5 -11.40 1.25 -23.38
N ARG A 6 -10.75 0.11 -23.65
CA ARG A 6 -10.36 -0.86 -22.62
C ARG A 6 -9.42 -0.28 -21.58
N TYR A 7 -8.37 0.38 -22.04
CA TYR A 7 -7.44 1.03 -21.15
C TYR A 7 -8.08 2.16 -20.34
N GLU A 8 -8.86 3.04 -20.99
CA GLU A 8 -9.51 4.16 -20.31
C GLU A 8 -10.49 3.70 -19.23
N ALA A 9 -11.27 2.64 -19.50
CA ALA A 9 -12.15 2.04 -18.50
C ALA A 9 -11.37 1.49 -17.30
N LEU A 10 -10.25 0.82 -17.55
CA LEU A 10 -9.39 0.24 -16.53
C LEU A 10 -8.72 1.32 -15.66
N VAL A 11 -8.15 2.37 -16.27
CA VAL A 11 -7.56 3.49 -15.54
C VAL A 11 -8.62 4.20 -14.71
N ARG A 12 -9.79 4.50 -15.30
CA ARG A 12 -10.89 5.17 -14.58
C ARG A 12 -11.37 4.37 -13.38
N ALA A 13 -11.46 3.05 -13.51
CA ALA A 13 -11.89 2.18 -12.42
C ALA A 13 -10.88 2.14 -11.26
N TRP A 14 -9.58 2.11 -11.56
CA TRP A 14 -8.57 1.75 -10.55
C TRP A 14 -7.60 2.88 -10.16
N HIS A 15 -7.64 4.04 -10.83
CA HIS A 15 -6.71 5.15 -10.57
C HIS A 15 -6.69 5.56 -9.09
N ARG A 16 -7.85 5.65 -8.43
CA ARG A 16 -7.93 6.01 -7.00
C ARG A 16 -7.23 4.98 -6.11
N ASP A 17 -7.42 3.69 -6.37
CA ASP A 17 -6.77 2.64 -5.59
C ASP A 17 -5.25 2.60 -5.85
N LEU A 18 -4.83 2.82 -7.10
CA LEU A 18 -3.42 2.95 -7.45
C LEU A 18 -2.77 4.13 -6.74
N TYR A 19 -3.41 5.30 -6.75
CA TYR A 19 -2.91 6.47 -6.06
C TYR A 19 -2.81 6.26 -4.56
N ARG A 20 -3.85 5.70 -3.92
CA ARG A 20 -3.82 5.40 -2.49
C ARG A 20 -2.68 4.45 -2.13
N TYR A 21 -2.47 3.40 -2.92
CA TYR A 21 -1.37 2.47 -2.71
C TYR A 21 0.00 3.10 -2.99
N ALA A 22 0.15 3.86 -4.07
CA ALA A 22 1.38 4.58 -4.41
C ALA A 22 1.78 5.57 -3.31
N PHE A 23 0.82 6.35 -2.81
CA PHE A 23 1.06 7.26 -1.70
C PHE A 23 1.51 6.51 -0.46
N TRP A 24 0.86 5.38 -0.17
CA TRP A 24 1.23 4.55 0.97
C TRP A 24 2.69 4.07 0.89
N LEU A 25 3.18 3.77 -0.31
CA LEU A 25 4.57 3.37 -0.55
C LEU A 25 5.55 4.54 -0.53
N ALA A 26 5.18 5.68 -1.13
CA ALA A 26 6.08 6.79 -1.39
C ALA A 26 6.13 7.83 -0.26
N LYS A 27 5.03 7.96 0.50
CA LYS A 27 4.79 9.04 1.47
C LYS A 27 4.96 10.46 0.91
N ASP A 28 4.86 10.64 -0.40
CA ASP A 28 5.00 11.96 -1.04
C ASP A 28 3.99 12.03 -2.19
N PRO A 29 3.13 13.08 -2.25
CA PRO A 29 2.11 13.21 -3.28
C PRO A 29 2.69 13.22 -4.70
N HIS A 30 3.76 13.98 -4.94
CA HIS A 30 4.40 14.08 -6.26
C HIS A 30 4.98 12.74 -6.69
N ILE A 31 5.64 12.04 -5.77
CA ILE A 31 6.19 10.72 -6.04
C ILE A 31 5.08 9.69 -6.27
N ALA A 32 3.97 9.79 -5.55
CA ALA A 32 2.82 8.94 -5.76
C ALA A 32 2.19 9.15 -7.13
N GLU A 33 2.01 10.40 -7.56
CA GLU A 33 1.52 10.76 -8.90
C GLU A 33 2.45 10.22 -9.99
N ASP A 34 3.75 10.45 -9.88
CA ASP A 34 4.75 9.93 -10.82
C ASP A 34 4.68 8.40 -10.94
N LEU A 35 4.56 7.72 -9.80
CA LEU A 35 4.49 6.27 -9.74
C LEU A 35 3.22 5.73 -10.40
N VAL A 36 2.08 6.39 -10.21
CA VAL A 36 0.82 6.06 -10.91
C VAL A 36 0.95 6.31 -12.41
N GLN A 37 1.55 7.42 -12.83
CA GLN A 37 1.75 7.75 -14.23
C GLN A 37 2.62 6.70 -14.95
N GLU A 38 3.76 6.32 -14.38
CA GLU A 38 4.61 5.27 -14.95
C GLU A 38 3.88 3.92 -14.97
N THR A 39 3.11 3.60 -13.93
CA THR A 39 2.26 2.40 -13.88
C THR A 39 1.25 2.39 -15.05
N CYS A 40 0.58 3.51 -15.29
CA CYS A 40 -0.37 3.69 -16.39
C CYS A 40 0.32 3.52 -17.75
N LEU A 41 1.47 4.14 -17.98
CA LEU A 41 2.24 3.99 -19.22
C LEU A 41 2.66 2.53 -19.47
N ARG A 42 3.09 1.82 -18.43
CA ARG A 42 3.44 0.40 -18.49
C ARG A 42 2.23 -0.48 -18.75
N ALA A 43 1.12 -0.19 -18.08
CA ALA A 43 -0.15 -0.87 -18.31
C ALA A 43 -0.64 -0.69 -19.75
N TRP A 44 -0.50 0.51 -20.34
CA TRP A 44 -0.84 0.74 -21.74
C TRP A 44 -0.05 -0.16 -22.69
N ARG A 45 1.28 -0.26 -22.48
CA ARG A 45 2.17 -1.11 -23.29
C ARG A 45 1.86 -2.59 -23.11
N ALA A 46 1.57 -3.02 -21.89
CA ALA A 46 1.34 -4.41 -21.53
C ALA A 46 -0.14 -4.84 -21.55
N LEU A 47 -1.06 -3.99 -22.03
CA LEU A 47 -2.50 -4.22 -21.90
C LEU A 47 -2.97 -5.57 -22.46
N ASP A 48 -2.33 -6.06 -23.53
CA ASP A 48 -2.68 -7.34 -24.15
C ASP A 48 -2.33 -8.55 -23.26
N SER A 49 -1.42 -8.39 -22.28
CA SER A 49 -1.10 -9.44 -21.30
C SER A 49 -2.18 -9.62 -20.23
N LEU A 50 -3.10 -8.65 -20.10
CA LEU A 50 -4.25 -8.79 -19.23
C LEU A 50 -5.33 -9.60 -19.95
N HIS A 51 -5.44 -10.88 -19.61
CA HIS A 51 -6.44 -11.78 -20.19
C HIS A 51 -7.78 -11.79 -19.45
N ASP A 52 -7.77 -11.50 -18.15
CA ASP A 52 -8.96 -11.49 -17.30
C ASP A 52 -9.14 -10.11 -16.64
N ASP A 53 -10.24 -9.44 -16.97
CA ASP A 53 -10.56 -8.12 -16.41
C ASP A 53 -10.82 -8.17 -14.89
N LYS A 54 -11.19 -9.34 -14.34
CA LYS A 54 -11.30 -9.52 -12.87
C LYS A 54 -9.95 -9.40 -12.17
N ALA A 55 -8.87 -9.76 -12.85
CA ALA A 55 -7.51 -9.65 -12.34
C ALA A 55 -6.89 -8.26 -12.56
N ALA A 56 -7.60 -7.32 -13.21
CA ALA A 56 -7.05 -6.01 -13.59
C ALA A 56 -6.45 -5.25 -12.41
N LYS A 57 -7.13 -5.26 -11.24
CA LYS A 57 -6.64 -4.59 -10.03
C LYS A 57 -5.31 -5.18 -9.56
N ALA A 58 -5.24 -6.49 -9.39
CA ALA A 58 -4.05 -7.20 -8.95
C ALA A 58 -2.88 -7.02 -9.92
N TRP A 59 -3.17 -7.08 -11.22
CA TRP A 59 -2.21 -6.84 -12.29
C TRP A 59 -1.62 -5.42 -12.25
N LEU A 60 -2.47 -4.39 -12.13
CA LEU A 60 -2.00 -3.00 -12.00
C LEU A 60 -1.16 -2.77 -10.73
N ILE A 61 -1.61 -3.31 -9.59
CA ILE A 61 -0.87 -3.20 -8.33
C ILE A 61 0.49 -3.90 -8.43
N THR A 62 0.57 -5.02 -9.14
CA THR A 62 1.83 -5.72 -9.43
C THR A 62 2.77 -4.87 -10.28
N ILE A 63 2.25 -4.18 -11.31
CA ILE A 63 3.04 -3.24 -12.12
C ILE A 63 3.58 -2.10 -11.23
N LEU A 64 2.70 -1.48 -10.44
CA LEU A 64 3.03 -0.38 -9.55
C LEU A 64 4.11 -0.76 -8.54
N ARG A 65 3.98 -1.92 -7.90
CA ARG A 65 4.99 -2.45 -6.97
C ARG A 65 6.35 -2.60 -7.65
N ARG A 66 6.38 -3.11 -8.89
CA ARG A 66 7.62 -3.24 -9.66
C ARG A 66 8.21 -1.89 -10.06
N GLU A 67 7.39 -0.87 -10.36
CA GLU A 67 7.88 0.49 -10.60
C GLU A 67 8.47 1.12 -9.34
N ASN A 68 7.83 0.90 -8.20
CA ASN A 68 8.34 1.37 -6.92
C ASN A 68 9.70 0.73 -6.59
N ALA A 69 9.84 -0.58 -6.77
CA ALA A 69 11.12 -1.28 -6.59
C ALA A 69 12.22 -0.73 -7.50
N ARG A 70 11.93 -0.52 -8.81
CA ARG A 70 12.85 0.11 -9.76
C ARG A 70 13.28 1.51 -9.34
N ARG A 71 12.38 2.28 -8.71
CA ARG A 71 12.71 3.61 -8.20
C ARG A 71 13.76 3.53 -7.10
N PHE A 72 13.67 2.55 -6.19
CA PHE A 72 14.69 2.35 -5.15
C PHE A 72 16.02 1.87 -5.73
N GLU A 73 16.01 0.97 -6.71
CA GLU A 73 17.23 0.57 -7.42
C GLU A 73 17.92 1.78 -8.06
N ARG A 74 17.17 2.69 -8.68
CA ARG A 74 17.71 3.93 -9.27
C ARG A 74 18.18 4.94 -8.22
N LYS A 75 17.43 5.12 -7.13
CA LYS A 75 17.80 6.00 -6.00
C LYS A 75 18.98 5.49 -5.18
N GLN A 76 19.26 4.18 -5.17
CA GLN A 76 20.52 3.69 -4.59
C GLN A 76 21.75 4.23 -5.34
N PHE A 77 21.60 4.65 -6.59
CA PHE A 77 22.65 5.35 -7.34
C PHE A 77 22.64 6.88 -7.11
N ASP A 78 21.50 7.48 -6.77
CA ASP A 78 21.32 8.91 -6.51
C ASP A 78 20.71 9.12 -5.10
N THR A 79 21.56 9.23 -4.08
CA THR A 79 21.11 9.36 -2.68
C THR A 79 20.46 10.72 -2.43
N VAL A 80 19.14 10.76 -2.18
CA VAL A 80 18.44 11.90 -1.57
C VAL A 80 17.39 11.40 -0.57
N GLU A 81 17.46 11.91 0.65
CA GLU A 81 16.49 11.73 1.73
C GLU A 81 15.12 12.30 1.34
N VAL A 82 14.05 11.55 1.59
CA VAL A 82 12.67 11.95 1.28
C VAL A 82 12.02 12.45 2.58
N GLU A 83 11.59 13.71 2.58
CA GLU A 83 10.74 14.30 3.62
C GLU A 83 9.36 13.63 3.64
N GLU A 84 8.82 13.41 4.86
CA GLU A 84 7.55 12.72 5.06
C GLU A 84 6.35 13.60 4.67
N GLY A 85 5.64 13.23 3.62
CA GLY A 85 4.34 13.80 3.24
C GLY A 85 3.17 13.11 3.95
N GLU A 86 2.22 13.91 4.45
CA GLU A 86 1.01 13.42 5.12
C GLU A 86 -0.05 12.93 4.11
N LEU A 87 -0.68 11.79 4.40
CA LEU A 87 -1.86 11.28 3.69
C LEU A 87 -3.06 12.22 3.94
N VAL A 88 -3.34 13.14 3.02
CA VAL A 88 -4.57 13.96 3.07
C VAL A 88 -5.70 13.24 2.36
N ASP A 89 -6.61 12.65 3.13
CA ASP A 89 -7.91 12.17 2.64
C ASP A 89 -8.82 13.39 2.42
N ASN A 90 -9.26 13.67 1.19
CA ASN A 90 -10.10 14.81 0.82
C ASN A 90 -11.57 14.71 1.34
N THR A 91 -11.82 13.81 2.28
CA THR A 91 -13.12 13.64 2.93
C THR A 91 -13.03 14.27 4.30
N ARG A 92 -13.30 15.58 4.47
CA ARG A 92 -13.12 16.33 5.75
C ARG A 92 -13.54 15.50 6.99
N PRO A 93 -12.61 14.80 7.65
CA PRO A 93 -12.92 14.06 8.86
C PRO A 93 -13.00 15.07 10.00
N SER A 94 -13.60 14.71 11.14
CA SER A 94 -13.39 15.51 12.35
C SER A 94 -11.89 15.59 12.66
N GLU A 95 -11.47 16.60 13.43
CA GLU A 95 -10.06 16.75 13.84
C GLU A 95 -9.56 15.47 14.56
N GLU A 96 -10.42 14.86 15.38
CA GLU A 96 -10.17 13.58 16.06
C GLU A 96 -9.96 12.43 15.07
N ALA A 97 -10.86 12.26 14.09
CA ALA A 97 -10.72 11.22 13.06
C ALA A 97 -9.43 11.41 12.23
N SER A 98 -9.03 12.66 11.99
CA SER A 98 -7.78 12.98 11.30
C SER A 98 -6.54 12.66 12.15
N MET A 99 -6.62 12.75 13.48
CA MET A 99 -5.53 12.37 14.39
C MET A 99 -5.40 10.85 14.50
N GLU A 100 -6.52 10.13 14.67
CA GLU A 100 -6.54 8.67 14.72
C GLU A 100 -6.00 8.05 13.42
N GLN A 101 -6.40 8.60 12.27
CA GLN A 101 -5.93 8.16 10.97
C GLN A 101 -4.42 8.37 10.79
N ARG A 102 -3.89 9.53 11.22
CA ARG A 102 -2.45 9.81 11.22
C ARG A 102 -1.68 8.87 12.15
N TRP A 103 -2.20 8.63 13.36
CA TRP A 103 -1.61 7.69 14.30
C TRP A 103 -1.55 6.28 13.71
N LEU A 104 -2.65 5.79 13.15
CA LEU A 104 -2.73 4.46 12.53
C LEU A 104 -1.75 4.34 11.36
N HIS A 105 -1.69 5.34 10.49
CA HIS A 105 -0.72 5.36 9.39
C HIS A 105 0.72 5.27 9.88
N ARG A 106 1.07 5.98 10.97
CA ARG A 106 2.39 5.91 11.58
C ARG A 106 2.71 4.52 12.12
N GLN A 107 1.76 3.87 12.78
CA GLN A 107 1.95 2.50 13.29
C GLN A 107 2.15 1.48 12.18
N ILE A 108 1.33 1.56 11.12
CA ILE A 108 1.50 0.66 9.96
C ILE A 108 2.85 0.95 9.28
N ALA A 109 3.26 2.22 9.16
CA ALA A 109 4.57 2.59 8.62
C ALA A 109 5.76 2.12 9.48
N ALA A 110 5.56 1.88 10.78
CA ALA A 110 6.58 1.35 11.67
C ALA A 110 6.75 -0.18 11.58
N LEU A 111 5.74 -0.92 11.08
CA LEU A 111 5.83 -2.37 10.89
C LEU A 111 6.99 -2.75 9.97
N ALA A 112 7.66 -3.88 10.21
CA ALA A 112 8.66 -4.40 9.27
C ALA A 112 8.07 -4.60 7.87
N PRO A 113 8.83 -4.41 6.77
CA PRO A 113 8.31 -4.49 5.40
C PRO A 113 7.52 -5.76 5.10
N GLU A 114 7.98 -6.90 5.62
CA GLU A 114 7.34 -8.22 5.46
C GLU A 114 5.92 -8.32 6.06
N TYR A 115 5.61 -7.51 7.07
CA TYR A 115 4.29 -7.42 7.71
C TYR A 115 3.46 -6.28 7.13
N ARG A 116 4.13 -5.15 6.86
CA ARG A 116 3.53 -3.93 6.31
C ARG A 116 2.92 -4.17 4.95
N GLU A 117 3.68 -4.75 4.02
CA GLU A 117 3.26 -4.93 2.63
C GLU A 117 1.96 -5.74 2.46
N PRO A 118 1.82 -6.96 3.03
CA PRO A 118 0.57 -7.70 2.92
C PRO A 118 -0.58 -7.00 3.64
N LEU A 119 -0.34 -6.31 4.76
CA LEU A 119 -1.38 -5.58 5.47
C LEU A 119 -1.92 -4.41 4.65
N VAL A 120 -1.04 -3.66 3.99
CA VAL A 120 -1.42 -2.52 3.12
C VAL A 120 -2.20 -3.02 1.91
N LEU A 121 -1.77 -4.12 1.29
CA LEU A 121 -2.50 -4.74 0.19
C LEU A 121 -3.92 -5.18 0.64
N GLN A 122 -4.07 -5.67 1.86
CA GLN A 122 -5.37 -6.04 2.40
C GLN A 122 -6.24 -4.82 2.73
N VAL A 123 -5.73 -3.86 3.48
CA VAL A 123 -6.52 -2.76 4.06
C VAL A 123 -6.74 -1.62 3.08
N ILE A 124 -5.72 -1.27 2.30
CA ILE A 124 -5.77 -0.14 1.37
C ILE A 124 -6.21 -0.59 -0.02
N ALA A 125 -5.63 -1.68 -0.52
CA ALA A 125 -5.94 -2.18 -1.86
C ALA A 125 -7.09 -3.22 -1.87
N GLY A 126 -7.55 -3.70 -0.71
CA GLY A 126 -8.75 -4.53 -0.60
C GLY A 126 -8.58 -5.98 -1.07
N PHE A 127 -7.35 -6.49 -1.15
CA PHE A 127 -7.10 -7.86 -1.61
C PHE A 127 -7.37 -8.91 -0.53
N SER A 128 -7.86 -10.07 -0.96
CA SER A 128 -7.92 -11.28 -0.16
C SER A 128 -6.53 -11.86 0.11
N GLY A 129 -6.42 -12.74 1.11
CA GLY A 129 -5.15 -13.43 1.40
C GLY A 129 -4.63 -14.27 0.22
N ASP A 130 -5.53 -14.80 -0.62
CA ASP A 130 -5.17 -15.56 -1.82
C ASP A 130 -4.60 -14.66 -2.93
N GLU A 131 -5.22 -13.51 -3.17
CA GLU A 131 -4.70 -12.54 -4.14
C GLU A 131 -3.37 -11.96 -3.68
N ILE A 132 -3.21 -11.67 -2.39
CA ILE A 132 -1.95 -11.18 -1.82
C ILE A 132 -0.84 -12.22 -1.99
N ALA A 133 -1.13 -13.51 -1.80
CA ALA A 133 -0.18 -14.59 -2.04
C ALA A 133 0.33 -14.60 -3.48
N GLN A 134 -0.56 -14.39 -4.45
CA GLN A 134 -0.19 -14.28 -5.87
C GLN A 134 0.61 -13.00 -6.17
N ILE A 135 0.20 -11.85 -5.63
CA ILE A 135 0.86 -10.56 -5.84
C ILE A 135 2.29 -10.55 -5.27
N LEU A 136 2.48 -11.17 -4.10
CA LEU A 136 3.76 -11.21 -3.39
C LEU A 136 4.62 -12.41 -3.75
N ASP A 137 4.11 -13.34 -4.55
CA ASP A 137 4.77 -14.62 -4.86
C ASP A 137 5.15 -15.41 -3.58
N LEU A 138 4.16 -15.57 -2.69
CA LEU A 138 4.30 -16.25 -1.40
C LEU A 138 3.22 -17.32 -1.25
N ASN A 139 3.47 -18.32 -0.39
CA ASN A 139 2.42 -19.25 -0.03
C ASN A 139 1.36 -18.56 0.87
N LYS A 140 0.09 -19.00 0.72
CA LYS A 140 -1.06 -18.45 1.48
C LYS A 140 -0.84 -18.47 2.99
N ASN A 141 -0.27 -19.55 3.53
CA ASN A 141 -0.05 -19.68 4.98
C ASN A 141 0.92 -18.60 5.49
N THR A 142 2.00 -18.32 4.77
CA THR A 142 2.95 -17.25 5.07
C THR A 142 2.27 -15.89 5.04
N VAL A 143 1.42 -15.62 4.05
CA VAL A 143 0.62 -14.38 4.01
C VAL A 143 -0.29 -14.27 5.23
N MET A 144 -1.02 -15.34 5.57
CA MET A 144 -1.92 -15.36 6.73
C MET A 144 -1.16 -15.15 8.04
N THR A 145 0.00 -15.77 8.21
CA THR A 145 0.87 -15.56 9.38
C THR A 145 1.37 -14.12 9.46
N ARG A 146 1.84 -13.55 8.34
CA ARG A 146 2.31 -12.15 8.29
C ARG A 146 1.19 -11.17 8.61
N LEU A 147 0.01 -11.36 8.04
CA LEU A 147 -1.18 -10.56 8.33
C LEU A 147 -1.60 -10.66 9.80
N PHE A 148 -1.57 -11.87 10.37
CA PHE A 148 -1.87 -12.08 11.78
C PHE A 148 -0.89 -11.32 12.68
N ARG A 149 0.42 -11.44 12.42
CA ARG A 149 1.46 -10.72 13.17
C ARG A 149 1.35 -9.21 13.02
N ALA A 150 1.07 -8.72 11.81
CA ALA A 150 0.85 -7.30 11.55
C ALA A 150 -0.31 -6.75 12.39
N ARG A 151 -1.46 -7.44 12.41
CA ARG A 151 -2.61 -7.06 13.23
C ARG A 151 -2.34 -7.13 14.73
N ALA A 152 -1.58 -8.12 15.19
CA ALA A 152 -1.20 -8.24 16.60
C ALA A 152 -0.35 -7.04 17.05
N GLN A 153 0.64 -6.63 16.25
CA GLN A 153 1.48 -5.46 16.55
C GLN A 153 0.66 -4.16 16.57
N LEU A 154 -0.28 -3.98 15.63
CA LEU A 154 -1.17 -2.82 15.67
C LEU A 154 -2.10 -2.82 16.88
N LYS A 155 -2.58 -3.99 17.29
CA LYS A 155 -3.42 -4.12 18.49
C LYS A 155 -2.64 -3.73 19.75
N GLU A 156 -1.41 -4.22 19.89
CA GLU A 156 -0.53 -3.87 21.01
C GLU A 156 -0.22 -2.36 21.05
N ALA A 157 0.01 -1.74 19.89
CA ALA A 157 0.18 -0.29 19.79
C ALA A 157 -1.10 0.47 20.22
N LEU A 158 -2.28 -0.02 19.84
CA LEU A 158 -3.57 0.57 20.24
C LEU A 158 -3.77 0.47 21.75
N ASP A 159 -3.51 -0.70 22.35
CA ASP A 159 -3.64 -0.94 23.79
C ASP A 159 -2.69 -0.03 24.59
N THR A 160 -1.47 0.19 24.09
CA THR A 160 -0.48 1.10 24.70
C THR A 160 -0.92 2.57 24.60
N ASN A 161 -1.49 2.97 23.45
CA ASN A 161 -1.99 4.33 23.25
C ASN A 161 -3.24 4.63 24.09
N ALA A 162 -4.10 3.63 24.28
CA ALA A 162 -5.29 3.75 25.12
C ALA A 162 -4.97 3.75 26.63
N ASN A 163 -3.80 3.22 27.04
CA ASN A 163 -3.37 3.17 28.43
C ASN A 163 -1.92 3.66 28.64
N PRO A 164 -1.65 4.98 28.49
CA PRO A 164 -0.30 5.55 28.62
C PRO A 164 0.30 5.43 30.03
N GLY A 165 -0.49 4.98 31.04
CA GLY A 165 -0.09 4.84 32.44
C GLY A 165 0.25 3.42 32.91
N GLY A 166 0.20 2.42 32.04
CA GLY A 166 0.51 1.02 32.37
C GLY A 166 2.01 0.78 32.55
N LYS A 167 2.60 1.25 33.66
CA LYS A 167 3.97 0.95 34.05
C LYS A 167 4.24 -0.56 33.94
N HIS A 168 5.24 -0.92 33.16
CA HIS A 168 5.98 -2.17 33.26
C HIS A 168 6.43 -2.37 34.71
N TYR A 169 5.69 -3.15 35.50
CA TYR A 169 6.26 -3.87 36.61
C TYR A 169 6.78 -5.19 36.06
N GLY A 170 8.09 -5.24 35.86
CA GLY A 170 8.80 -6.46 35.52
C GLY A 170 8.54 -7.55 36.56
N ARG A 171 8.26 -8.75 36.05
CA ARG A 171 8.67 -10.01 36.68
C ARG A 171 9.91 -10.48 35.92
N SER A 172 10.97 -11.00 36.50
CA SER A 172 11.43 -11.19 37.88
C SER A 172 12.91 -11.54 37.75
#